data_AF-A0A7C9DLA6-F1
#
_entry.id   AF-A0A7C9DLA6-F1
#
_cell.length_a   1.000
_cell.length_b   1.000
_cell.length_c   1.000
_cell.angle_alpha   90.00
_cell.angle_beta   90.00
_cell.angle_gamma   90.00
#
_symmetry.space_group_name_H-M   'P 1'
#
loop_
_entity.id
_entity.type
_entity.pdbx_description
1 polymer ?
#
loop_
_entity_poly.entity_id
_entity_poly.type
_entity_poly.pdbx_seq_one_letter_code
_entity_poly.pdbx_strand_id
1 'polypeptide(L)'
;MYPMKSHSGELNKMLQVETFVQRPSICQSSSMLSMCHIFSTNRFLAAPFFLPHCLLIFNRTFVDARIKWVRDPFLDTVVEREKNLIQCLSLKNLLLSSPSISLPISLASLHKSRLNLPATVINFFLKYPSLFHVFRSCSGLCLPYVKLTPEFLTLHQEEQEIHNSLLLRESAAQRLVKLLMLTRACKIPISIIDDLKFDLGLPENYCLELVSYFPEYFRICTLKYEENGDIGMRKLYNVVVGLELVSWKEEFAMPAIMKGFGDDLGSKRGRAIKFPMSLAPGFDLQRKVKDWVEEWQCLPYISPYEDAFHLAPKSDQAEKWTVAVLHEILSLLVSKKTEVKNVLKLGDYLGFGLRFKKALAHHPGIFYVSNKIRTQTIVLREAFRKDFLLDKHPLMGMRHRYIYLMNKSRKRKSWL
;
A
#
# COMPACT_ATOMS: atom_id res chain seq x y z
N MET A 1 -26.61 -23.21 -25.61
CA MET A 1 -27.26 -21.92 -25.33
C MET A 1 -27.94 -21.98 -23.96
N TYR A 2 -27.34 -21.35 -22.95
CA TYR A 2 -27.95 -20.89 -21.69
C TYR A 2 -27.02 -19.80 -21.16
N PRO A 3 -27.48 -18.57 -20.85
CA PRO A 3 -26.59 -17.50 -20.42
C PRO A 3 -26.38 -17.58 -18.90
N MET A 4 -25.14 -17.78 -18.46
CA MET A 4 -24.77 -17.58 -17.06
C MET A 4 -24.67 -16.08 -16.78
N LYS A 5 -25.60 -15.60 -15.93
CA LYS A 5 -25.65 -14.24 -15.40
C LYS A 5 -24.36 -13.91 -14.64
N SER A 6 -23.82 -12.73 -14.91
CA SER A 6 -22.67 -12.14 -14.23
C SER A 6 -22.99 -11.83 -12.77
N HIS A 7 -22.34 -12.52 -11.83
CA HIS A 7 -22.24 -12.10 -10.43
C HIS A 7 -21.31 -10.87 -10.35
N SER A 8 -21.85 -9.67 -10.60
CA SER A 8 -21.18 -8.39 -10.38
C SER A 8 -21.80 -7.58 -9.22
N GLY A 9 -22.75 -8.17 -8.48
CA GLY A 9 -23.50 -7.48 -7.41
C GLY A 9 -22.97 -7.68 -5.99
N GLU A 10 -22.23 -8.76 -5.70
CA GLU A 10 -21.88 -9.13 -4.31
C GLU A 10 -20.54 -8.61 -3.81
N LEU A 11 -19.66 -8.11 -4.69
CA LEU A 11 -18.38 -7.51 -4.29
C LEU A 11 -18.49 -6.06 -3.81
N ASN A 12 -19.65 -5.42 -3.95
CA ASN A 12 -19.92 -4.07 -3.43
C ASN A 12 -20.25 -4.05 -1.92
N LYS A 13 -20.43 -5.20 -1.27
CA LYS A 13 -20.78 -5.27 0.17
C LYS A 13 -19.59 -5.16 1.12
N MET A 14 -18.33 -5.31 0.67
CA MET A 14 -17.17 -5.19 1.59
C MET A 14 -16.80 -3.74 1.96
N LEU A 15 -17.52 -2.75 1.43
CA LEU A 15 -17.54 -1.35 1.91
C LEU A 15 -18.88 -0.95 2.55
N GLN A 16 -19.78 -1.91 2.80
CA GLN A 16 -21.05 -1.70 3.51
C GLN A 16 -21.16 -2.73 4.64
N VAL A 17 -20.80 -2.33 5.87
CA VAL A 17 -21.24 -3.05 7.07
C VAL A 17 -22.31 -2.20 7.76
N GLU A 18 -23.46 -2.83 7.93
CA GLU A 18 -24.64 -2.38 8.65
C GLU A 18 -24.29 -2.15 10.13
N THR A 19 -24.60 -0.95 10.64
CA THR A 19 -24.74 -0.73 12.08
C THR A 19 -26.20 -0.96 12.45
N PHE A 20 -26.47 -2.05 13.15
CA PHE A 20 -27.72 -2.27 13.87
C PHE A 20 -27.93 -1.13 14.88
N VAL A 21 -28.99 -0.35 14.70
CA VAL A 21 -29.44 0.64 15.67
C VAL A 21 -30.44 -0.06 16.60
N GLN A 22 -29.99 -0.42 17.81
CA GLN A 22 -30.91 -0.68 18.92
C GLN A 22 -31.50 0.66 19.38
N ARG A 23 -32.82 0.78 19.28
CA ARG A 23 -33.59 1.89 19.86
C ARG A 23 -33.54 1.79 21.39
N PRO A 24 -33.25 2.87 22.14
CA PRO A 24 -33.55 2.88 23.56
C PRO A 24 -35.05 3.14 23.76
N SER A 25 -35.72 2.17 24.39
CA SER A 25 -37.05 2.31 24.95
C SER A 25 -37.01 3.22 26.19
N ILE A 26 -37.93 4.17 26.19
CA ILE A 26 -38.26 5.06 27.31
C ILE A 26 -38.81 4.20 28.46
N CYS A 27 -38.17 4.26 29.62
CA CYS A 27 -38.78 3.85 30.89
C CYS A 27 -38.57 4.96 31.93
N GLN A 28 -39.68 5.54 32.35
CA GLN A 28 -39.80 6.37 33.55
C GLN A 28 -39.62 5.48 34.78
N SER A 29 -38.84 5.93 35.76
CA SER A 29 -39.13 5.61 37.16
C SER A 29 -38.48 6.63 38.09
N SER A 30 -39.29 7.00 39.07
CA SER A 30 -39.20 8.05 40.07
C SER A 30 -38.21 7.78 41.21
N SER A 31 -37.68 8.89 41.74
CA SER A 31 -37.38 9.20 43.17
C SER A 31 -36.61 8.19 44.04
N MET A 32 -35.52 8.66 44.67
CA MET A 32 -35.49 8.89 46.12
C MET A 32 -34.31 9.79 46.54
N LEU A 33 -34.57 10.47 47.65
CA LEU A 33 -33.84 11.55 48.33
C LEU A 33 -32.49 11.13 48.95
N SER A 34 -31.56 12.09 49.08
CA SER A 34 -30.98 12.55 50.37
C SER A 34 -29.81 13.52 50.06
N MET A 35 -30.00 14.83 50.22
CA MET A 35 -29.58 15.64 51.38
C MET A 35 -28.05 15.69 51.60
N CYS A 36 -27.45 16.85 51.29
CA CYS A 36 -26.44 17.51 52.12
C CYS A 36 -26.40 19.01 51.80
N HIS A 37 -26.40 19.78 52.87
CA HIS A 37 -26.69 21.20 53.01
C HIS A 37 -25.40 22.03 53.17
N ILE A 38 -25.52 23.37 52.96
CA ILE A 38 -24.75 24.50 53.56
C ILE A 38 -23.44 24.91 52.81
N PHE A 39 -23.04 26.18 52.53
CA PHE A 39 -23.29 27.58 52.98
C PHE A 39 -23.37 28.54 51.74
N SER A 40 -24.32 29.47 51.65
CA SER A 40 -24.24 30.92 51.99
C SER A 40 -23.47 31.85 51.04
N THR A 41 -24.25 32.68 50.34
CA THR A 41 -24.09 34.12 50.08
C THR A 41 -22.68 34.72 49.90
N ASN A 42 -22.41 35.26 48.71
CA ASN A 42 -22.13 36.68 48.59
C ASN A 42 -22.27 37.18 47.15
N ARG A 43 -22.91 38.34 47.04
CA ARG A 43 -23.24 39.05 45.81
C ARG A 43 -22.35 40.29 45.78
N PHE A 44 -21.38 40.37 44.88
CA PHE A 44 -20.70 41.62 44.54
C PHE A 44 -20.48 41.72 43.04
N LEU A 45 -20.72 42.94 42.55
CA LEU A 45 -20.88 43.38 41.18
C LEU A 45 -19.57 43.30 40.38
N ALA A 46 -19.61 42.75 39.17
CA ALA A 46 -18.66 43.07 38.10
C ALA A 46 -19.33 42.86 36.74
N ALA A 47 -19.09 43.82 35.84
CA ALA A 47 -19.73 44.02 34.54
C ALA A 47 -19.69 42.79 33.60
N PRO A 48 -20.66 42.67 32.66
CA PRO A 48 -20.65 41.58 31.69
C PRO A 48 -19.64 41.90 30.59
N PHE A 49 -18.44 41.33 30.67
CA PHE A 49 -17.67 41.09 29.47
C PHE A 49 -18.37 39.98 28.69
N PHE A 50 -19.00 40.36 27.58
CA PHE A 50 -19.50 39.45 26.56
C PHE A 50 -18.33 38.63 26.01
N LEU A 51 -18.07 37.47 26.60
CA LEU A 51 -17.42 36.36 25.92
C LEU A 51 -18.54 35.57 25.24
N PRO A 52 -18.62 35.53 23.91
CA PRO A 52 -19.48 34.54 23.29
C PRO A 52 -18.90 33.18 23.61
N HIS A 53 -19.57 32.44 24.51
CA HIS A 53 -19.53 30.99 24.51
C HIS A 53 -19.91 30.54 23.10
N CYS A 54 -18.91 30.37 22.24
CA CYS A 54 -19.02 29.52 21.06
C CYS A 54 -19.35 28.13 21.58
N LEU A 55 -20.65 27.88 21.72
CA LEU A 55 -21.20 26.54 21.75
C LEU A 55 -20.52 25.79 20.60
N LEU A 56 -19.71 24.81 20.97
CA LEU A 56 -19.07 23.86 20.08
C LEU A 56 -20.18 23.14 19.32
N ILE A 57 -20.65 23.76 18.23
CA ILE A 57 -21.33 23.06 17.17
C ILE A 57 -20.24 22.12 16.64
N PHE A 58 -20.31 20.86 17.05
CA PHE A 58 -19.67 19.75 16.35
C PHE A 58 -20.28 19.71 14.95
N ASN A 59 -19.84 20.63 14.08
CA ASN A 59 -19.99 20.50 12.65
C ASN A 59 -19.34 19.17 12.31
N ARG A 60 -20.10 18.27 11.69
CA ARG A 60 -19.55 17.06 11.10
C ARG A 60 -18.40 17.47 10.19
N THR A 61 -17.17 17.14 10.58
CA THR A 61 -16.01 17.33 9.71
C THR A 61 -16.20 16.43 8.48
N PHE A 62 -15.75 16.89 7.30
CA PHE A 62 -15.92 16.16 6.03
C PHE A 62 -15.23 14.79 6.02
N VAL A 63 -14.44 14.46 7.06
CA VAL A 63 -13.83 13.16 7.36
C VAL A 63 -14.83 11.97 7.39
N ASP A 64 -16.13 12.20 7.22
CA ASP A 64 -17.15 11.15 7.05
C ASP A 64 -17.95 11.26 5.73
N ALA A 65 -17.55 12.12 4.80
CA ALA A 65 -18.21 12.30 3.52
C ALA A 65 -17.93 11.13 2.56
N ARG A 66 -19.00 10.60 1.96
CA ARG A 66 -18.91 9.50 1.00
C ARG A 66 -18.70 10.04 -0.40
N ILE A 67 -17.49 9.89 -0.93
CA ILE A 67 -17.21 10.18 -2.34
C ILE A 67 -17.52 8.95 -3.18
N LYS A 68 -18.25 9.14 -4.27
CA LYS A 68 -18.54 8.06 -5.21
C LYS A 68 -17.25 7.61 -5.89
N TRP A 69 -16.93 6.33 -5.74
CA TRP A 69 -15.85 5.72 -6.53
C TRP A 69 -16.25 5.69 -8.02
N VAL A 70 -15.34 6.15 -8.88
CA VAL A 70 -15.53 6.14 -10.33
C VAL A 70 -14.38 5.41 -10.97
N ARG A 71 -14.72 4.55 -11.93
CA ARG A 71 -13.78 3.71 -12.67
C ARG A 71 -12.89 4.55 -13.57
N ASP A 72 -11.60 4.24 -13.58
CA ASP A 72 -10.63 4.78 -14.51
C ASP A 72 -10.11 3.64 -15.43
N PRO A 73 -10.53 3.60 -16.72
CA PRO A 73 -10.15 2.52 -17.63
C PRO A 73 -8.64 2.44 -17.90
N PHE A 74 -7.93 3.57 -17.86
CA PHE A 74 -6.50 3.59 -18.15
C PHE A 74 -5.71 3.00 -16.98
N LEU A 75 -6.01 3.42 -15.75
CA LEU A 75 -5.35 2.88 -14.55
C LEU A 75 -5.74 1.42 -14.29
N ASP A 76 -6.97 1.02 -14.62
CA ASP A 76 -7.37 -0.39 -14.63
C ASP A 76 -6.50 -1.23 -15.58
N THR A 77 -6.16 -0.69 -16.74
CA THR A 77 -5.31 -1.37 -17.73
C THR A 77 -3.89 -1.54 -17.19
N VAL A 78 -3.34 -0.53 -16.50
CA VAL A 78 -2.03 -0.63 -15.83
C VAL A 78 -1.99 -1.81 -14.85
N VAL A 79 -3.04 -1.97 -14.03
CA VAL A 79 -3.12 -3.08 -13.07
C VAL A 79 -3.33 -4.42 -13.78
N GLU A 80 -4.19 -4.48 -14.80
CA GLU A 80 -4.49 -5.71 -15.53
C GLU A 80 -3.30 -6.21 -16.38
N ARG A 81 -2.41 -5.33 -16.84
CA ARG A 81 -1.20 -5.71 -17.61
C ARG A 81 -0.25 -6.63 -16.83
N GLU A 82 -0.14 -6.44 -15.52
CA GLU A 82 0.75 -7.23 -14.65
C GLU A 82 0.08 -8.51 -14.10
N LYS A 83 -1.09 -8.89 -14.65
CA LYS A 83 -1.83 -10.06 -14.18
C LYS A 83 -1.00 -11.35 -14.26
N ASN A 84 -0.83 -11.99 -13.10
CA ASN A 84 -0.02 -13.19 -12.88
C ASN A 84 1.51 -12.98 -12.95
N LEU A 85 2.01 -11.75 -13.05
CA LEU A 85 3.44 -11.49 -13.15
C LEU A 85 4.18 -11.97 -11.89
N ILE A 86 3.70 -11.55 -10.71
CA ILE A 86 4.28 -11.96 -9.42
C ILE A 86 4.28 -13.49 -9.30
N GLN A 87 3.17 -14.15 -9.64
CA GLN A 87 3.06 -15.61 -9.64
C GLN A 87 4.09 -16.30 -10.54
N CYS A 88 4.31 -15.77 -11.75
CA CYS A 88 5.34 -16.28 -12.66
C CYS A 88 6.76 -16.09 -12.10
N LEU A 89 7.05 -14.93 -11.49
CA LEU A 89 8.35 -14.66 -10.89
C LEU A 89 8.60 -15.49 -9.63
N SER A 90 7.59 -15.71 -8.78
CA SER A 90 7.74 -16.58 -7.62
C SER A 90 7.97 -18.04 -8.01
N LEU A 91 7.33 -18.53 -9.08
CA LEU A 91 7.61 -19.86 -9.64
C LEU A 91 9.01 -19.95 -10.25
N LYS A 92 9.49 -18.86 -10.89
CA LYS A 92 10.88 -18.74 -11.36
C LYS A 92 11.85 -18.92 -10.19
N ASN A 93 11.65 -18.16 -9.12
CA ASN A 93 12.54 -18.22 -7.94
C ASN A 93 12.52 -19.61 -7.30
N LEU A 94 11.35 -20.24 -7.19
CA LEU A 94 11.24 -21.63 -6.70
C LEU A 94 12.06 -22.62 -7.55
N LEU A 95 12.02 -22.49 -8.87
CA LEU A 95 12.76 -23.38 -9.78
C LEU A 95 14.26 -23.13 -9.71
N LEU A 96 14.69 -21.87 -9.59
CA LEU A 96 16.11 -21.50 -9.44
C LEU A 96 16.70 -21.95 -8.11
N SER A 97 15.89 -22.05 -7.04
CA SER A 97 16.33 -22.64 -5.78
C SER A 97 16.54 -24.16 -5.85
N SER A 98 16.11 -24.82 -6.92
CA SER A 98 16.29 -26.26 -7.10
C SER A 98 17.63 -26.57 -7.78
N PRO A 99 18.45 -27.53 -7.29
CA PRO A 99 19.79 -27.81 -7.84
C PRO A 99 19.81 -28.15 -9.33
N SER A 100 18.74 -28.81 -9.82
CA SER A 100 18.59 -29.24 -11.21
C SER A 100 17.89 -28.21 -12.10
N ILE A 101 17.57 -27.00 -11.60
CA ILE A 101 16.79 -25.94 -12.28
C ILE A 101 15.50 -26.51 -12.93
N SER A 102 14.97 -27.56 -12.31
CA SER A 102 13.83 -28.32 -12.75
C SER A 102 13.18 -28.98 -11.55
N LEU A 103 11.85 -29.12 -11.59
CA LEU A 103 11.08 -29.60 -10.45
C LEU A 103 9.93 -30.50 -10.93
N PRO A 104 9.63 -31.62 -10.25
CA PRO A 104 8.38 -32.34 -10.45
C PRO A 104 7.18 -31.42 -10.22
N ILE A 105 6.15 -31.52 -11.07
CA ILE A 105 4.94 -30.70 -10.91
C ILE A 105 4.21 -31.01 -9.58
N SER A 106 4.35 -32.23 -9.05
CA SER A 106 3.81 -32.60 -7.74
C SER A 106 4.41 -31.75 -6.61
N LEU A 107 5.72 -31.54 -6.60
CA LEU A 107 6.39 -30.67 -5.62
C LEU A 107 6.02 -29.20 -5.81
N ALA A 108 5.96 -28.73 -7.07
CA ALA A 108 5.49 -27.37 -7.36
C ALA A 108 4.05 -27.14 -6.86
N SER A 109 3.21 -28.19 -6.87
CA SER A 109 1.81 -28.13 -6.44
C SER A 109 1.65 -27.91 -4.93
N LEU A 110 2.62 -28.33 -4.11
CA LEU A 110 2.64 -28.07 -2.67
C LEU A 110 2.72 -26.56 -2.36
N HIS A 111 3.28 -25.77 -3.27
CA HIS A 111 3.42 -24.33 -3.10
C HIS A 111 2.26 -23.50 -3.67
N LYS A 112 1.21 -24.14 -4.21
CA LYS A 112 0.09 -23.45 -4.88
C LYS A 112 -0.56 -22.37 -4.00
N SER A 113 -0.85 -22.69 -2.73
CA SER A 113 -1.49 -21.77 -1.78
C SER A 113 -0.57 -20.60 -1.43
N ARG A 114 0.68 -20.88 -1.06
CA ARG A 114 1.70 -19.88 -0.74
C ARG A 114 1.92 -18.89 -1.89
N LEU A 115 1.90 -19.38 -3.13
CA LEU A 115 2.13 -18.58 -4.33
C LEU A 115 0.85 -17.93 -4.89
N ASN A 116 -0.31 -18.12 -4.25
CA ASN A 116 -1.61 -17.58 -4.69
C ASN A 116 -1.90 -17.85 -6.18
N LEU A 117 -1.66 -19.08 -6.64
CA LEU A 117 -1.86 -19.43 -8.06
C LEU A 117 -3.36 -19.57 -8.39
N PRO A 118 -3.86 -18.94 -9.48
CA PRO A 118 -5.28 -18.91 -9.81
C PRO A 118 -5.83 -20.21 -10.42
N ALA A 119 -4.95 -21.15 -10.77
CA ALA A 119 -5.28 -22.42 -11.42
C ALA A 119 -4.44 -23.55 -10.82
N THR A 120 -4.66 -24.80 -11.25
CA THR A 120 -3.73 -25.88 -10.95
C THR A 120 -2.35 -25.56 -11.53
N VAL A 121 -1.29 -26.01 -10.85
CA VAL A 121 0.09 -25.65 -11.19
C VAL A 121 0.45 -26.12 -12.60
N ILE A 122 0.02 -27.32 -12.99
CA ILE A 122 0.17 -27.81 -14.36
C ILE A 122 -0.50 -26.91 -15.41
N ASN A 123 -1.76 -26.51 -15.19
CA ASN A 123 -2.48 -25.64 -16.11
C ASN A 123 -1.85 -24.25 -16.18
N PHE A 124 -1.26 -23.78 -15.07
CA PHE A 124 -0.54 -22.52 -15.05
C PHE A 124 0.73 -22.58 -15.90
N PHE A 125 1.52 -23.65 -15.81
CA PHE A 125 2.68 -23.84 -16.67
C PHE A 125 2.30 -23.96 -18.15
N LEU A 126 1.28 -24.76 -18.46
CA LEU A 126 0.77 -24.92 -19.83
C LEU A 126 0.19 -23.62 -20.42
N LYS A 127 -0.26 -22.70 -19.57
CA LYS A 127 -0.74 -21.37 -19.98
C LYS A 127 0.39 -20.44 -20.43
N TYR A 128 1.62 -20.62 -19.92
CA TYR A 128 2.78 -19.78 -20.22
C TYR A 128 3.97 -20.61 -20.75
N PRO A 129 3.83 -21.28 -21.90
CA PRO A 129 4.88 -22.17 -22.44
C PRO A 129 6.14 -21.42 -22.90
N SER A 130 6.08 -20.10 -23.06
CA SER A 130 7.25 -19.25 -23.33
C SER A 130 8.13 -19.04 -22.09
N LEU A 131 7.60 -19.25 -20.89
CA LEU A 131 8.35 -19.18 -19.63
C LEU A 131 8.76 -20.56 -19.12
N PHE A 132 7.87 -21.55 -19.27
CA PHE A 132 8.01 -22.86 -18.64
C PHE A 132 7.94 -23.97 -19.69
N HIS A 133 8.91 -24.87 -19.64
CA HIS A 133 8.94 -26.07 -20.47
C HIS A 133 8.57 -27.29 -19.62
N VAL A 134 7.40 -27.86 -19.89
CA VAL A 134 6.93 -29.09 -19.26
C VAL A 134 7.43 -30.29 -20.06
N PHE A 135 8.07 -31.24 -19.40
CA PHE A 135 8.60 -32.47 -20.00
C PHE A 135 8.33 -33.67 -19.10
N ARG A 136 8.58 -34.89 -19.59
CA ARG A 136 8.52 -36.10 -18.77
C ARG A 136 9.93 -36.62 -18.54
N SER A 137 10.25 -37.00 -17.31
CA SER A 137 11.53 -37.66 -17.04
C SER A 137 11.47 -39.11 -17.50
N CYS A 138 12.47 -39.55 -18.27
CA CYS A 138 12.58 -40.95 -18.71
C CYS A 138 13.22 -41.87 -17.64
N SER A 139 13.62 -41.34 -16.48
CA SER A 139 14.16 -42.12 -15.36
C SER A 139 13.03 -42.68 -14.48
N GLY A 140 12.53 -43.86 -14.85
CA GLY A 140 11.65 -44.70 -14.03
C GLY A 140 10.18 -44.28 -14.06
N LEU A 141 9.76 -43.47 -13.09
CA LEU A 141 8.39 -42.97 -13.01
C LEU A 141 8.29 -41.79 -14.00
N CYS A 142 7.55 -41.97 -15.10
CA CYS A 142 7.33 -40.99 -16.18
C CYS A 142 6.54 -39.75 -15.70
N LEU A 143 7.05 -39.08 -14.66
CA LEU A 143 6.42 -37.97 -13.98
C LEU A 143 6.65 -36.68 -14.79
N PRO A 144 5.66 -35.77 -14.78
CA PRO A 144 5.82 -34.48 -15.43
C PRO A 144 6.73 -33.57 -14.59
N TYR A 145 7.78 -33.08 -15.22
CA TYR A 145 8.70 -32.07 -14.70
C TYR A 145 8.49 -30.75 -15.43
N VAL A 146 8.89 -29.67 -14.78
CA VAL A 146 8.96 -28.35 -15.38
C VAL A 146 10.38 -27.80 -15.25
N LYS A 147 10.83 -27.08 -16.28
CA LYS A 147 12.05 -26.27 -16.25
C LYS A 147 11.79 -24.88 -16.83
N LEU A 148 12.67 -23.94 -16.54
CA LEU A 148 12.63 -22.61 -17.14
C LEU A 148 13.08 -22.68 -18.61
N THR A 149 12.51 -21.84 -19.47
CA THR A 149 13.01 -21.67 -20.83
C THR A 149 14.32 -20.88 -20.83
N PRO A 150 15.22 -21.07 -21.82
CA PRO A 150 16.44 -20.28 -21.95
C PRO A 150 16.15 -18.77 -22.02
N GLU A 151 15.11 -18.38 -22.76
CA GLU A 151 14.68 -16.98 -22.88
C GLU A 151 14.33 -16.37 -21.51
N PHE A 152 13.69 -17.13 -20.63
CA PHE A 152 13.33 -16.66 -19.29
C PHE A 152 14.52 -16.61 -18.34
N LEU A 153 15.48 -17.53 -18.47
CA LEU A 153 16.74 -17.52 -17.74
C LEU A 153 17.61 -16.32 -18.13
N THR A 154 17.71 -15.99 -19.41
CA THR A 154 18.43 -14.79 -19.88
C THR A 154 17.84 -13.51 -19.29
N LEU A 155 16.51 -13.36 -19.31
CA LEU A 155 15.87 -12.20 -18.66
C LEU A 155 16.15 -12.13 -17.15
N HIS A 156 16.28 -13.28 -16.49
CA HIS A 156 16.64 -13.32 -15.08
C HIS A 156 18.08 -12.84 -14.84
N GLN A 157 19.03 -13.27 -15.68
CA GLN A 157 20.42 -12.84 -15.58
C GLN A 157 20.56 -11.33 -15.77
N GLU A 158 19.89 -10.77 -16.78
CA GLU A 158 19.85 -9.32 -17.00
C GLU A 158 19.22 -8.55 -15.84
N GLU A 159 18.16 -9.09 -15.22
CA GLU A 159 17.56 -8.50 -14.01
C GLU A 159 18.56 -8.49 -12.84
N GLN A 160 19.35 -9.56 -12.68
CA GLN A 160 20.39 -9.63 -11.66
C GLN A 160 21.52 -8.63 -11.91
N GLU A 161 21.95 -8.46 -13.16
CA GLU A 161 22.93 -7.43 -13.54
C GLU A 161 22.44 -6.02 -13.17
N ILE A 162 21.15 -5.75 -13.42
CA ILE A 162 20.51 -4.49 -13.03
C ILE A 162 20.54 -4.31 -11.51
N HIS A 163 20.18 -5.33 -10.72
CA HIS A 163 20.27 -5.29 -9.26
C HIS A 163 21.70 -5.16 -8.73
N ASN A 164 22.69 -5.63 -9.48
CA ASN A 164 24.10 -5.52 -9.12
C ASN A 164 24.72 -4.17 -9.48
N SER A 165 24.04 -3.35 -10.29
CA SER A 165 24.50 -1.99 -10.58
C SER A 165 24.51 -1.11 -9.33
N LEU A 166 25.60 -0.36 -9.12
CA LEU A 166 25.78 0.49 -7.94
C LEU A 166 24.64 1.50 -7.78
N LEU A 167 24.28 2.18 -8.87
CA LEU A 167 23.20 3.17 -8.91
C LEU A 167 21.86 2.58 -8.40
N LEU A 168 21.51 1.36 -8.82
CA LEU A 168 20.25 0.77 -8.40
C LEU A 168 20.30 0.30 -6.96
N ARG A 169 21.44 -0.22 -6.49
CA ARG A 169 21.64 -0.59 -5.08
C ARG A 169 21.49 0.63 -4.18
N GLU A 170 22.14 1.74 -4.49
CA GLU A 170 22.01 2.99 -3.74
C GLU A 170 20.57 3.50 -3.75
N SER A 171 19.92 3.51 -4.92
CA SER A 171 18.51 3.92 -5.05
C SER A 171 17.56 3.02 -4.24
N ALA A 172 17.80 1.71 -4.21
CA ALA A 172 17.04 0.75 -3.41
C ALA A 172 17.27 0.94 -1.90
N ALA A 173 18.52 1.17 -1.48
CA ALA A 173 18.86 1.50 -0.11
C ALA A 173 18.18 2.79 0.34
N GLN A 174 18.21 3.85 -0.47
CA GLN A 174 17.52 5.11 -0.17
C GLN A 174 16.00 4.92 0.00
N ARG A 175 15.36 4.08 -0.81
CA ARG A 175 13.93 3.75 -0.64
C ARG A 175 13.68 3.04 0.70
N LEU A 176 14.54 2.11 1.10
CA LEU A 176 14.44 1.44 2.39
C LEU A 176 14.70 2.38 3.57
N VAL A 177 15.72 3.25 3.48
CA VAL A 177 15.99 4.28 4.49
C VAL A 177 14.76 5.16 4.68
N LYS A 178 14.21 5.71 3.58
CA LYS A 178 13.00 6.53 3.63
C LYS A 178 11.80 5.77 4.20
N LEU A 179 11.62 4.49 3.88
CA LEU A 179 10.56 3.68 4.46
C LEU A 179 10.73 3.53 5.98
N LEU A 180 11.95 3.28 6.46
CA LEU A 180 12.26 3.21 7.88
C LEU A 180 12.04 4.55 8.58
N MET A 181 12.38 5.66 7.92
CA MET A 181 12.17 7.01 8.45
C MET A 181 10.70 7.37 8.65
N LEU A 182 9.77 6.72 7.95
CA LEU A 182 8.32 6.87 8.18
C LEU A 182 7.85 6.19 9.48
N THR A 183 8.66 5.29 10.04
CA THR A 183 8.34 4.58 11.28
C THR A 183 8.81 5.38 12.48
N ARG A 184 8.00 5.45 13.55
CA ARG A 184 8.33 6.22 14.76
C ARG A 184 9.61 5.72 15.44
N ALA A 185 9.84 4.40 15.42
CA ALA A 185 10.99 3.77 16.05
C ALA A 185 12.17 3.56 15.09
N CYS A 186 12.09 4.05 13.84
CA CYS A 186 13.09 3.79 12.80
C CYS A 186 13.35 2.28 12.58
N LYS A 187 12.32 1.46 12.80
CA LYS A 187 12.36 0.00 12.79
C LYS A 187 11.12 -0.56 12.10
N ILE A 188 11.26 -1.66 11.38
CA ILE A 188 10.14 -2.36 10.76
C ILE A 188 10.40 -3.88 10.70
N PRO A 189 9.38 -4.74 10.93
CA PRO A 189 9.49 -6.17 10.70
C PRO A 189 9.86 -6.49 9.25
N ILE A 190 10.78 -7.45 9.07
CA ILE A 190 11.15 -7.95 7.74
C ILE A 190 9.92 -8.48 6.98
N SER A 191 8.98 -9.10 7.69
CA SER A 191 7.75 -9.64 7.10
C SER A 191 6.81 -8.57 6.51
N ILE A 192 6.95 -7.29 6.88
CA ILE A 192 6.21 -6.18 6.25
C ILE A 192 6.99 -5.67 5.02
N ILE A 193 8.32 -5.63 5.09
CA ILE A 193 9.16 -5.32 3.92
C ILE A 193 8.93 -6.38 2.83
N ASP A 194 8.85 -7.66 3.19
CA ASP A 194 8.64 -8.77 2.27
C ASP A 194 7.36 -8.63 1.44
N ASP A 195 6.28 -8.12 2.04
CA ASP A 195 5.02 -7.87 1.34
C ASP A 195 5.14 -6.74 0.29
N LEU A 196 6.07 -5.81 0.51
CA LEU A 196 6.39 -4.70 -0.39
C LEU A 196 7.64 -4.94 -1.23
N LYS A 197 8.33 -6.08 -1.08
CA LYS A 197 9.64 -6.37 -1.67
C LYS A 197 9.64 -6.17 -3.18
N PHE A 198 8.64 -6.74 -3.84
CA PHE A 198 8.45 -6.59 -5.28
C PHE A 198 8.23 -5.14 -5.68
N ASP A 199 7.37 -4.41 -4.96
CA ASP A 199 6.97 -3.03 -5.28
C ASP A 199 8.08 -2.01 -4.99
N LEU A 200 8.92 -2.26 -3.99
CA LEU A 200 10.13 -1.49 -3.68
C LEU A 200 11.28 -1.79 -4.65
N GLY A 201 11.16 -2.85 -5.46
CA GLY A 201 12.19 -3.27 -6.40
C GLY A 201 13.45 -3.78 -5.70
N LEU A 202 13.27 -4.54 -4.61
CA LEU A 202 14.37 -5.15 -3.86
C LEU A 202 14.73 -6.51 -4.47
N PRO A 203 16.01 -6.93 -4.43
CA PRO A 203 16.43 -8.27 -4.78
C PRO A 203 15.75 -9.34 -3.90
N GLU A 204 15.74 -10.60 -4.36
CA GLU A 204 15.10 -11.70 -3.61
C GLU A 204 15.72 -11.88 -2.21
N ASN A 205 17.06 -11.80 -2.13
CA ASN A 205 17.86 -11.92 -0.91
C ASN A 205 18.40 -10.55 -0.45
N TYR A 206 17.58 -9.50 -0.51
CA TYR A 206 18.00 -8.14 -0.17
C TYR A 206 18.67 -8.00 1.21
N CYS A 207 18.34 -8.85 2.19
CA CYS A 207 19.01 -8.84 3.49
C CYS A 207 20.52 -9.15 3.40
N LEU A 208 20.92 -10.04 2.49
CA LEU A 208 22.32 -10.41 2.28
C LEU A 208 23.00 -9.56 1.21
N GLU A 209 22.26 -9.20 0.16
CA GLU A 209 22.82 -8.53 -1.01
C GLU A 209 22.83 -7.00 -0.88
N LEU A 210 21.83 -6.43 -0.19
CA LEU A 210 21.63 -4.98 -0.08
C LEU A 210 21.91 -4.48 1.34
N VAL A 211 21.27 -5.07 2.35
CA VAL A 211 21.39 -4.62 3.74
C VAL A 211 22.82 -4.79 4.26
N SER A 212 23.46 -5.94 3.98
CA SER A 212 24.86 -6.16 4.37
C SER A 212 25.86 -5.26 3.63
N TYR A 213 25.49 -4.71 2.47
CA TYR A 213 26.35 -3.82 1.70
C TYR A 213 26.34 -2.37 2.25
N PHE A 214 25.29 -1.99 2.97
CA PHE A 214 25.14 -0.65 3.57
C PHE A 214 24.99 -0.71 5.11
N PRO A 215 26.02 -1.20 5.83
CA PRO A 215 25.98 -1.30 7.30
C PRO A 215 25.88 0.06 8.01
N GLU A 216 26.23 1.15 7.34
CA GLU A 216 26.06 2.51 7.83
C GLU A 216 24.59 2.95 7.88
N TYR A 217 23.73 2.32 7.08
CA TYR A 217 22.29 2.59 7.07
C TYR A 217 21.50 1.58 7.88
N PHE A 218 21.85 0.29 7.80
CA PHE A 218 20.95 -0.76 8.26
C PHE A 218 21.56 -1.64 9.34
N ARG A 219 20.72 -2.01 10.31
CA ARG A 219 21.02 -3.03 11.31
C ARG A 219 19.87 -4.03 11.40
N ILE A 220 20.18 -5.32 11.38
CA ILE A 220 19.20 -6.36 11.69
C ILE A 220 19.02 -6.40 13.21
N CYS A 221 17.78 -6.33 13.67
CA CYS A 221 17.45 -6.30 15.09
C CYS A 221 16.32 -7.27 15.43
N THR A 222 16.16 -7.54 16.72
CA THR A 222 15.02 -8.29 17.27
C THR A 222 13.98 -7.31 17.77
N LEU A 223 12.76 -7.42 17.23
CA LEU A 223 11.59 -6.69 17.67
C LEU A 223 10.81 -7.53 18.67
N LYS A 224 10.43 -6.91 19.78
CA LYS A 224 9.50 -7.47 20.75
C LYS A 224 8.17 -6.74 20.57
N TYR A 225 7.08 -7.49 20.38
CA TYR A 225 5.76 -6.89 20.48
C TYR A 225 5.48 -6.62 21.96
N GLU A 226 5.40 -5.34 22.33
CA GLU A 226 4.90 -4.96 23.65
C GLU A 226 3.39 -5.26 23.74
N GLU A 227 2.96 -5.78 24.88
CA GLU A 227 1.56 -6.09 25.19
C GLU A 227 0.74 -4.81 25.39
N ASN A 228 0.62 -3.97 24.36
CA ASN A 228 -0.28 -2.83 24.38
C ASN A 228 -1.62 -3.28 23.76
N GLY A 229 -2.68 -3.15 24.57
CA GLY A 229 -3.95 -3.87 24.47
C GLY A 229 -4.74 -3.71 23.17
N ASP A 230 -5.66 -4.67 23.01
CA ASP A 230 -6.64 -4.84 21.94
C ASP A 230 -6.11 -5.14 20.53
N ILE A 231 -5.80 -6.41 20.28
CA ILE A 231 -6.62 -7.32 19.45
C ILE A 231 -5.92 -8.68 19.43
N GLY A 232 -6.65 -9.71 19.85
CA GLY A 232 -6.14 -11.07 19.94
C GLY A 232 -5.72 -11.63 18.58
N MET A 233 -4.42 -11.78 18.36
CA MET A 233 -3.86 -12.92 17.62
C MET A 233 -2.45 -13.24 18.13
N ARG A 234 -2.40 -14.39 18.82
CA ARG A 234 -1.24 -15.28 19.01
C ARG A 234 -0.14 -14.84 19.98
N LYS A 235 -0.44 -15.03 21.26
CA LYS A 235 0.51 -15.41 22.32
C LYS A 235 1.25 -16.68 21.90
N LEU A 236 2.49 -16.57 21.43
CA LEU A 236 3.59 -17.52 21.64
C LEU A 236 4.82 -17.02 20.85
N TYR A 237 5.89 -16.66 21.54
CA TYR A 237 7.21 -16.30 21.00
C TYR A 237 7.26 -15.02 20.12
N ASN A 238 6.99 -13.85 20.70
CA ASN A 238 6.91 -12.58 19.95
C ASN A 238 8.29 -11.92 19.68
N VAL A 239 9.30 -12.72 19.34
CA VAL A 239 10.57 -12.22 18.79
C VAL A 239 10.46 -12.28 17.28
N VAL A 240 10.37 -11.11 16.65
CA VAL A 240 10.35 -10.99 15.19
C VAL A 240 11.60 -10.28 14.72
N VAL A 241 12.22 -10.77 13.66
CA VAL A 241 13.38 -10.12 13.07
C VAL A 241 12.91 -8.86 12.33
N GLY A 242 13.54 -7.74 12.65
CA GLY A 242 13.28 -6.44 12.05
C GLY A 242 14.54 -5.83 11.45
N LEU A 243 14.31 -4.80 10.65
CA LEU A 243 15.34 -3.92 10.12
C LEU A 243 15.26 -2.59 10.85
N GLU A 244 16.40 -2.10 11.35
CA GLU A 244 16.58 -0.81 12.03
C GLU A 244 17.40 0.12 11.14
N LEU A 245 17.04 1.40 11.11
CA LEU A 245 17.86 2.47 10.56
C LEU A 245 18.88 2.91 11.61
N VAL A 246 20.17 2.83 11.26
CA VAL A 246 21.28 3.14 12.18
C VAL A 246 21.44 4.63 12.42
N SER A 247 21.32 5.43 11.35
CA SER A 247 21.52 6.88 11.40
C SER A 247 20.48 7.59 10.55
N TRP A 248 19.83 8.58 11.16
CA TRP A 248 18.92 9.48 10.48
C TRP A 248 19.72 10.58 9.79
N LYS A 249 19.59 10.70 8.47
CA LYS A 249 20.17 11.81 7.71
C LYS A 249 19.05 12.68 7.11
N GLU A 250 19.10 13.98 7.40
CA GLU A 250 18.08 14.95 6.95
C GLU A 250 17.99 15.05 5.42
N GLU A 251 19.08 14.77 4.70
CA GLU A 251 19.12 14.73 3.23
C GLU A 251 18.09 13.74 2.63
N PHE A 252 17.78 12.66 3.35
CA PHE A 252 16.79 11.67 2.91
C PHE A 252 15.35 12.03 3.29
N ALA A 253 15.18 12.93 4.27
CA ALA A 253 13.87 13.38 4.77
C ALA A 253 13.15 14.36 3.83
N MET A 254 13.57 14.45 2.56
CA MET A 254 12.91 15.24 1.53
C MET A 254 11.65 14.53 1.02
N PRO A 255 10.43 15.06 1.26
CA PRO A 255 9.19 14.47 0.77
C PRO A 255 9.14 14.43 -0.76
N ALA A 256 8.55 13.38 -1.33
CA ALA A 256 8.44 13.18 -2.76
C ALA A 256 7.70 14.32 -3.47
N ILE A 257 6.65 14.85 -2.84
CA ILE A 257 5.88 15.99 -3.38
C ILE A 257 6.74 17.25 -3.56
N MET A 258 7.82 17.41 -2.81
CA MET A 258 8.69 18.59 -2.87
C MET A 258 9.69 18.54 -4.05
N LYS A 259 9.96 17.36 -4.62
CA LYS A 259 10.93 17.20 -5.72
C LYS A 259 10.60 18.01 -6.98
N GLY A 260 9.33 18.39 -7.18
CA GLY A 260 8.89 19.22 -8.30
C GLY A 260 9.01 20.74 -8.09
N PHE A 261 9.37 21.20 -6.89
CA PHE A 261 9.31 22.63 -6.53
C PHE A 261 10.66 23.37 -6.58
N GLY A 262 11.77 22.70 -6.91
CA GLY A 262 13.12 23.31 -7.03
C GLY A 262 13.72 23.83 -5.71
N ASP A 263 14.88 24.49 -5.79
CA ASP A 263 15.70 25.02 -4.67
C ASP A 263 15.06 26.17 -3.87
N ASP A 264 13.82 26.55 -4.17
CA ASP A 264 13.06 27.59 -3.45
C ASP A 264 12.52 27.05 -2.10
N LEU A 265 13.36 26.29 -1.38
CA LEU A 265 12.98 25.33 -0.34
C LEU A 265 13.22 25.84 1.09
N GLY A 266 14.20 26.75 1.27
CA GLY A 266 14.63 27.23 2.59
C GLY A 266 13.63 28.14 3.33
N SER A 267 12.56 28.61 2.68
CA SER A 267 11.66 29.65 3.20
C SER A 267 10.20 29.20 3.41
N LYS A 268 9.93 27.88 3.46
CA LYS A 268 8.55 27.35 3.29
C LYS A 268 7.99 26.46 4.41
N ARG A 269 8.51 26.48 5.64
CA ARG A 269 7.82 25.87 6.79
C ARG A 269 6.47 26.58 7.00
N GLY A 270 5.36 25.84 6.93
CA GLY A 270 4.01 26.37 7.19
C GLY A 270 3.19 26.83 5.97
N ARG A 271 3.69 26.74 4.73
CA ARG A 271 2.86 27.00 3.54
C ARG A 271 1.98 25.80 3.16
N ALA A 272 0.86 26.11 2.52
CA ALA A 272 -0.03 25.14 1.91
C ALA A 272 0.62 24.48 0.67
N ILE A 273 1.06 23.23 0.79
CA ILE A 273 1.42 22.41 -0.37
C ILE A 273 0.16 21.69 -0.83
N LYS A 274 -0.15 21.83 -2.13
CA LYS A 274 -1.30 21.21 -2.76
C LYS A 274 -0.89 19.91 -3.44
N PHE A 275 -1.63 18.84 -3.17
CA PHE A 275 -1.48 17.58 -3.89
C PHE A 275 -2.02 17.73 -5.32
N PRO A 276 -1.31 17.25 -6.35
CA PRO A 276 -1.85 17.13 -7.69
C PRO A 276 -3.13 16.29 -7.68
N MET A 277 -4.22 16.87 -8.18
CA MET A 277 -5.53 16.22 -8.27
C MET A 277 -5.84 15.91 -9.72
N SER A 278 -6.20 14.65 -10.01
CA SER A 278 -6.75 14.24 -11.30
C SER A 278 -7.93 13.31 -11.09
N LEU A 279 -9.07 13.65 -11.67
CA LEU A 279 -10.28 12.83 -11.61
C LEU A 279 -10.42 12.01 -12.89
N ALA A 280 -11.21 10.94 -12.82
CA ALA A 280 -11.52 10.14 -14.00
C ALA A 280 -12.20 11.02 -15.07
N PRO A 281 -11.96 10.77 -16.37
CA PRO A 281 -12.57 11.54 -17.44
C PRO A 281 -14.11 11.59 -17.30
N GLY A 282 -14.68 12.78 -17.35
CA GLY A 282 -16.13 12.99 -17.22
C GLY A 282 -16.68 12.86 -15.79
N PHE A 283 -15.81 12.75 -14.78
CA PHE A 283 -16.20 12.81 -13.37
C PHE A 283 -15.93 14.19 -12.80
N ASP A 284 -16.96 14.79 -12.21
CA ASP A 284 -16.84 16.03 -11.43
C ASP A 284 -17.30 15.77 -10.00
N LEU A 285 -16.64 16.46 -9.06
CA LEU A 285 -17.02 16.42 -7.66
C LEU A 285 -18.27 17.26 -7.44
N GLN A 286 -19.11 16.85 -6.49
CA GLN A 286 -20.20 17.72 -6.04
C GLN A 286 -19.61 19.03 -5.51
N ARG A 287 -20.26 20.17 -5.78
CA ARG A 287 -19.75 21.50 -5.41
C ARG A 287 -19.25 21.58 -3.96
N LYS A 288 -20.04 21.10 -2.99
CA LYS A 288 -19.64 21.06 -1.57
C LYS A 288 -18.35 20.26 -1.30
N VAL A 289 -18.17 19.14 -2.00
CA VAL A 289 -16.96 18.31 -1.90
C VAL A 289 -15.77 19.04 -2.51
N LYS A 290 -15.98 19.70 -3.65
CA LYS A 290 -14.96 20.50 -4.33
C LYS A 290 -14.49 21.66 -3.45
N ASP A 291 -15.43 22.43 -2.90
CA ASP A 291 -15.15 23.56 -2.00
C ASP A 291 -14.33 23.09 -0.77
N TRP A 292 -14.73 21.97 -0.15
CA TRP A 292 -13.95 21.38 0.94
C TRP A 292 -12.56 20.92 0.51
N VAL A 293 -12.43 20.26 -0.65
CA VAL A 293 -11.11 19.85 -1.16
C VAL A 293 -10.22 21.08 -1.37
N GLU A 294 -10.75 22.20 -1.85
CA GLU A 294 -10.01 23.45 -2.03
C GLU A 294 -9.53 24.03 -0.69
N GLU A 295 -10.39 24.03 0.34
CA GLU A 295 -10.03 24.44 1.71
C GLU A 295 -8.99 23.49 2.33
N TRP A 296 -9.20 22.18 2.22
CA TRP A 296 -8.28 21.14 2.71
C TRP A 296 -6.90 21.22 2.05
N GLN A 297 -6.85 21.50 0.74
CA GLN A 297 -5.60 21.74 0.02
C GLN A 297 -4.87 23.00 0.53
N CYS A 298 -5.57 23.97 1.12
CA CYS A 298 -4.99 25.18 1.71
C CYS A 298 -4.45 24.99 3.14
N LEU A 299 -4.72 23.86 3.80
CA LEU A 299 -4.16 23.57 5.12
C LEU A 299 -2.61 23.52 5.10
N PRO A 300 -1.92 23.82 6.21
CA PRO A 300 -0.48 23.66 6.32
C PRO A 300 -0.03 22.23 5.96
N TYR A 301 1.07 22.10 5.21
CA TYR A 301 1.67 20.79 4.95
C TYR A 301 2.63 20.42 6.07
N ILE A 302 2.42 19.24 6.67
CA ILE A 302 3.32 18.63 7.66
C ILE A 302 4.08 17.51 6.96
N SER A 303 5.38 17.44 7.16
CA SER A 303 6.22 16.44 6.51
C SER A 303 5.80 15.01 6.93
N PRO A 304 5.79 14.03 6.01
CA PRO A 304 5.54 12.62 6.35
C PRO A 304 6.61 12.03 7.28
N TYR A 305 7.78 12.69 7.40
CA TYR A 305 8.86 12.30 8.30
C TYR A 305 8.82 13.00 9.67
N GLU A 306 7.82 13.85 9.92
CA GLU A 306 7.56 14.49 11.22
C GLU A 306 6.43 13.77 11.97
N ASP A 307 6.49 13.68 13.31
CA ASP A 307 5.43 13.06 14.12
C ASP A 307 4.25 14.02 14.32
N ALA A 308 3.12 13.74 13.64
CA ALA A 308 1.87 14.47 13.78
C ALA A 308 0.75 13.68 14.49
N PHE A 309 1.08 12.66 15.29
CA PHE A 309 0.09 11.91 16.07
C PHE A 309 -0.54 12.72 17.21
N HIS A 310 0.04 13.88 17.56
CA HIS A 310 -0.55 14.83 18.50
C HIS A 310 -1.83 15.50 17.97
N LEU A 311 -2.08 15.45 16.66
CA LEU A 311 -3.29 16.00 16.05
C LEU A 311 -4.51 15.14 16.37
N ALA A 312 -5.66 15.79 16.56
CA ALA A 312 -6.93 15.09 16.75
C ALA A 312 -7.21 14.15 15.56
N PRO A 313 -7.40 12.83 15.75
CA PRO A 313 -7.47 11.86 14.65
C PRO A 313 -8.57 12.10 13.60
N LYS A 314 -9.62 12.86 13.95
CA LYS A 314 -10.74 13.23 13.07
C LYS A 314 -10.65 14.67 12.52
N SER A 315 -9.51 15.34 12.67
CA SER A 315 -9.29 16.67 12.12
C SER A 315 -8.83 16.60 10.66
N ASP A 316 -9.21 17.61 9.87
CA ASP A 316 -8.80 17.73 8.47
C ASP A 316 -7.26 17.83 8.34
N GLN A 317 -6.59 18.43 9.33
CA GLN A 317 -5.13 18.48 9.41
C GLN A 317 -4.50 17.08 9.60
N ALA A 318 -5.08 16.26 10.48
CA ALA A 318 -4.63 14.88 10.68
C ALA A 318 -4.89 14.02 9.42
N GLU A 319 -5.99 14.25 8.72
CA GLU A 319 -6.25 13.63 7.42
C GLU A 319 -5.23 14.05 6.37
N LYS A 320 -4.90 15.35 6.29
CA LYS A 320 -3.86 15.87 5.38
C LYS A 320 -2.50 15.22 5.61
N TRP A 321 -2.09 15.07 6.86
CA TRP A 321 -0.85 14.37 7.18
C TRP A 321 -0.92 12.87 6.85
N THR A 322 -2.07 12.21 7.07
CA THR A 322 -2.30 10.83 6.64
C THR A 322 -2.10 10.67 5.13
N VAL A 323 -2.67 11.58 4.35
CA VAL A 323 -2.51 11.60 2.89
C VAL A 323 -1.06 11.86 2.50
N ALA A 324 -0.34 12.74 3.20
CA ALA A 324 1.08 12.98 2.96
C ALA A 324 1.93 11.71 3.16
N VAL A 325 1.70 10.97 4.24
CA VAL A 325 2.40 9.71 4.53
C VAL A 325 2.06 8.64 3.50
N LEU A 326 0.78 8.48 3.15
CA LEU A 326 0.35 7.51 2.14
C LEU A 326 0.89 7.84 0.75
N HIS A 327 0.94 9.13 0.40
CA HIS A 327 1.55 9.64 -0.83
C HIS A 327 3.04 9.32 -0.86
N GLU A 328 3.76 9.55 0.23
CA GLU A 328 5.19 9.22 0.34
C GLU A 328 5.42 7.71 0.16
N ILE A 329 4.67 6.86 0.86
CA ILE A 329 4.77 5.39 0.75
C ILE A 329 4.63 4.94 -0.71
N LEU A 330 3.59 5.41 -1.42
CA LEU A 330 3.37 5.04 -2.82
C LEU A 330 4.45 5.63 -3.74
N SER A 331 4.96 6.82 -3.42
CA SER A 331 6.03 7.47 -4.16
C SER A 331 7.37 6.74 -4.02
N LEU A 332 7.61 6.01 -2.93
CA LEU A 332 8.77 5.13 -2.80
C LEU A 332 8.69 3.93 -3.75
N LEU A 333 7.51 3.44 -4.08
CA LEU A 333 7.36 2.25 -4.90
C LEU A 333 7.82 2.50 -6.35
N VAL A 334 8.47 1.51 -6.94
CA VAL A 334 8.96 1.57 -8.33
C VAL A 334 7.79 1.72 -9.31
N SER A 335 6.70 0.97 -9.09
CA SER A 335 5.50 1.03 -9.93
C SER A 335 4.46 2.06 -9.49
N LYS A 336 4.70 2.80 -8.39
CA LYS A 336 3.75 3.78 -7.82
C LYS A 336 2.36 3.22 -7.54
N LYS A 337 2.30 1.91 -7.29
CA LYS A 337 1.10 1.12 -7.01
C LYS A 337 1.45 -0.11 -6.18
N THR A 338 0.51 -0.57 -5.37
CA THR A 338 0.60 -1.82 -4.58
C THR A 338 -0.80 -2.30 -4.17
N GLU A 339 -0.91 -3.52 -3.64
CA GLU A 339 -2.18 -4.03 -3.10
C GLU A 339 -2.61 -3.25 -1.85
N VAL A 340 -3.91 -2.96 -1.71
CA VAL A 340 -4.47 -2.29 -0.53
C VAL A 340 -4.07 -2.99 0.76
N LYS A 341 -4.06 -4.34 0.76
CA LYS A 341 -3.72 -5.14 1.94
C LYS A 341 -2.32 -4.82 2.48
N ASN A 342 -1.35 -4.55 1.60
CA ASN A 342 0.04 -4.29 1.98
C ASN A 342 0.14 -2.93 2.68
N VAL A 343 -0.56 -1.92 2.12
CA VAL A 343 -0.65 -0.58 2.72
C VAL A 343 -1.37 -0.60 4.05
N LEU A 344 -2.46 -1.36 4.18
CA LEU A 344 -3.19 -1.47 5.45
C LEU A 344 -2.33 -2.15 6.52
N LYS A 345 -1.65 -3.26 6.19
CA LYS A 345 -0.73 -3.92 7.12
C LYS A 345 0.41 -3.00 7.58
N LEU A 346 0.99 -2.23 6.66
CA LEU A 346 1.97 -1.20 7.00
C LEU A 346 1.36 -0.09 7.86
N GLY A 347 0.17 0.39 7.51
CA GLY A 347 -0.55 1.43 8.25
C GLY A 347 -0.90 1.03 9.67
N ASP A 348 -1.29 -0.23 9.89
CA ASP A 348 -1.53 -0.79 11.22
C ASP A 348 -0.23 -0.76 12.04
N TYR A 349 0.90 -1.18 11.45
CA TYR A 349 2.21 -1.11 12.11
C TYR A 349 2.66 0.32 12.42
N LEU A 350 2.36 1.27 11.54
CA LEU A 350 2.67 2.69 11.72
C LEU A 350 1.73 3.40 12.71
N GLY A 351 0.64 2.77 13.14
CA GLY A 351 -0.36 3.36 14.05
C GLY A 351 -1.47 4.18 13.37
N PHE A 352 -1.61 4.10 12.04
CA PHE A 352 -2.68 4.78 11.30
C PHE A 352 -4.01 4.03 11.34
N GLY A 353 -3.98 2.70 11.45
CA GLY A 353 -5.19 1.87 11.47
C GLY A 353 -6.13 2.17 10.30
N LEU A 354 -7.41 2.42 10.61
CA LEU A 354 -8.44 2.73 9.61
C LEU A 354 -8.24 4.07 8.88
N ARG A 355 -7.32 4.95 9.32
CA ARG A 355 -7.09 6.25 8.67
C ARG A 355 -6.62 6.12 7.23
N PHE A 356 -5.77 5.13 6.91
CA PHE A 356 -5.36 4.87 5.53
C PHE A 356 -6.55 4.46 4.66
N LYS A 357 -7.42 3.58 5.18
CA LYS A 357 -8.63 3.17 4.47
C LYS A 357 -9.56 4.36 4.19
N LYS A 358 -9.73 5.27 5.15
CA LYS A 358 -10.51 6.50 4.99
C LYS A 358 -9.88 7.44 3.95
N ALA A 359 -8.57 7.70 4.05
CA ALA A 359 -7.86 8.57 3.12
C ALA A 359 -7.98 8.09 1.65
N LEU A 360 -7.91 6.78 1.41
CA LEU A 360 -8.12 6.19 0.08
C LEU A 360 -9.54 6.44 -0.46
N ALA A 361 -10.55 6.48 0.41
CA ALA A 361 -11.94 6.72 0.03
C ALA A 361 -12.23 8.22 -0.18
N HIS A 362 -11.65 9.10 0.63
CA HIS A 362 -11.89 10.55 0.59
C HIS A 362 -11.05 11.30 -0.45
N HIS A 363 -9.95 10.71 -0.94
CA HIS A 363 -9.07 11.38 -1.90
C HIS A 363 -8.94 10.62 -3.23
N PRO A 364 -10.04 10.33 -3.95
CA PRO A 364 -10.00 9.59 -5.20
C PRO A 364 -9.31 10.36 -6.34
N GLY A 365 -9.05 11.67 -6.17
CA GLY A 365 -8.26 12.48 -7.10
C GLY A 365 -6.75 12.35 -6.94
N ILE A 366 -6.29 11.79 -5.82
CA ILE A 366 -4.87 11.50 -5.54
C ILE A 366 -4.61 10.00 -5.71
N PHE A 367 -5.48 9.18 -5.11
CA PHE A 367 -5.38 7.73 -5.11
C PHE A 367 -6.50 7.11 -5.93
N TYR A 368 -6.14 6.19 -6.83
CA TYR A 368 -7.12 5.35 -7.50
C TYR A 368 -7.07 3.94 -6.90
N VAL A 369 -8.23 3.36 -6.59
CA VAL A 369 -8.32 1.95 -6.18
C VAL A 369 -8.92 1.16 -7.33
N SER A 370 -8.12 0.29 -7.95
CA SER A 370 -8.56 -0.65 -8.98
C SER A 370 -8.99 -1.97 -8.35
N ASN A 371 -10.11 -2.53 -8.81
CA ASN A 371 -10.61 -3.86 -8.41
C ASN A 371 -10.25 -4.95 -9.46
N LYS A 372 -9.25 -4.70 -10.31
CA LYS A 372 -8.80 -5.65 -11.32
C LYS A 372 -8.06 -6.82 -10.68
N ILE A 373 -7.78 -7.85 -11.47
CA ILE A 373 -6.98 -9.03 -11.07
C ILE A 373 -7.43 -9.78 -9.79
N ARG A 374 -8.68 -9.59 -9.35
CA ARG A 374 -9.28 -10.16 -8.11
C ARG A 374 -8.68 -9.63 -6.80
N THR A 375 -7.95 -8.52 -6.86
CA THR A 375 -7.43 -7.82 -5.67
C THR A 375 -7.75 -6.34 -5.77
N GLN A 376 -7.65 -5.62 -4.65
CA GLN A 376 -7.73 -4.17 -4.66
C GLN A 376 -6.31 -3.60 -4.75
N THR A 377 -6.01 -2.86 -5.80
CA THR A 377 -4.70 -2.25 -6.04
C THR A 377 -4.82 -0.73 -5.99
N ILE A 378 -4.04 -0.10 -5.12
CA ILE A 378 -3.95 1.36 -5.03
C ILE A 378 -2.94 1.83 -6.07
N VAL A 379 -3.27 2.90 -6.79
CA VAL A 379 -2.42 3.55 -7.78
C VAL A 379 -2.34 5.04 -7.45
N LEU A 380 -1.13 5.58 -7.38
CA LEU A 380 -0.89 7.02 -7.22
C LEU A 380 -1.14 7.72 -8.56
N ARG A 381 -2.19 8.54 -8.67
CA ARG A 381 -2.65 9.06 -9.96
C ARG A 381 -1.65 9.98 -10.65
N GLU A 382 -1.02 10.88 -9.90
CA GLU A 382 -0.06 11.85 -10.45
C GLU A 382 1.14 11.18 -11.15
N ALA A 383 1.45 9.93 -10.80
CA ALA A 383 2.55 9.20 -11.40
C ALA A 383 2.22 8.69 -12.80
N PHE A 384 0.97 8.78 -13.25
CA PHE A 384 0.52 8.26 -14.52
C PHE A 384 -0.08 9.34 -15.42
N ARG A 385 0.25 9.28 -16.71
CA ARG A 385 -0.51 9.94 -17.77
C ARG A 385 -1.21 8.85 -18.58
N LYS A 386 -2.54 8.77 -18.43
CA LYS A 386 -3.33 7.63 -18.92
C LYS A 386 -2.77 6.32 -18.36
N ASP A 387 -2.27 5.44 -19.21
CA ASP A 387 -1.75 4.12 -18.88
C ASP A 387 -0.20 4.06 -18.87
N PHE A 388 0.46 5.22 -18.95
CA PHE A 388 1.92 5.34 -18.94
C PHE A 388 2.41 5.87 -17.59
N LEU A 389 3.35 5.16 -16.97
CA LEU A 389 4.10 5.63 -15.81
C LEU A 389 5.07 6.73 -16.24
N LEU A 390 5.05 7.87 -15.55
CA LEU A 390 5.91 9.02 -15.84
C LEU A 390 7.37 8.77 -15.45
N ASP A 391 7.58 8.10 -14.32
CA ASP A 391 8.90 7.79 -13.79
C ASP A 391 9.53 6.62 -14.57
N LYS A 392 10.73 6.83 -15.11
CA LYS A 392 11.45 5.81 -15.88
C LYS A 392 12.38 5.06 -14.93
N HIS A 393 12.00 3.82 -14.61
CA HIS A 393 12.81 2.95 -13.77
C HIS A 393 13.26 1.68 -14.52
N PRO A 394 14.55 1.27 -14.45
CA PRO A 394 15.05 0.07 -15.15
C PRO A 394 14.25 -1.21 -14.86
N LEU A 395 13.87 -1.42 -13.59
CA LEU A 395 13.04 -2.57 -13.19
C LEU A 395 11.64 -2.56 -13.82
N MET A 396 11.06 -1.39 -14.11
CA MET A 396 9.81 -1.34 -14.88
C MET A 396 10.04 -1.82 -16.32
N GLY A 397 11.18 -1.47 -16.92
CA GLY A 397 11.62 -2.03 -18.20
C GLY A 397 11.68 -3.57 -18.17
N MET A 398 12.28 -4.14 -17.12
CA MET A 398 12.34 -5.60 -16.95
C MET A 398 10.95 -6.23 -16.76
N ARG A 399 10.06 -5.62 -15.97
CA ARG A 399 8.66 -6.08 -15.85
C ARG A 399 7.97 -6.13 -17.21
N HIS A 400 8.14 -5.10 -18.05
CA HIS A 400 7.57 -5.11 -19.40
C HIS A 400 8.14 -6.25 -20.27
N ARG A 401 9.45 -6.53 -20.18
CA ARG A 401 10.08 -7.65 -20.91
C ARG A 401 9.56 -9.01 -20.45
N TYR A 402 9.38 -9.21 -19.15
CA TYR A 402 8.74 -10.41 -18.62
C TYR A 402 7.30 -10.58 -19.12
N ILE A 403 6.49 -9.51 -19.05
CA ILE A 403 5.10 -9.53 -19.54
C ILE A 403 5.05 -9.80 -21.04
N TYR A 404 5.99 -9.25 -21.81
CA TYR A 404 6.11 -9.53 -23.24
C TYR A 404 6.37 -11.02 -23.48
N LEU A 405 7.35 -11.60 -22.77
CA LEU A 405 7.67 -13.02 -22.89
C LEU A 405 6.48 -13.90 -22.46
N MET A 406 5.78 -13.56 -21.37
CA MET A 406 4.55 -14.24 -20.92
C MET A 406 3.49 -14.32 -22.02
N ASN A 407 3.35 -13.26 -22.83
CA ASN A 407 2.29 -13.15 -23.84
C ASN A 407 2.72 -13.58 -25.26
N LYS A 408 4.01 -13.83 -25.50
CA LYS A 408 4.56 -14.27 -26.81
C LYS A 408 3.87 -15.51 -27.38
N SER A 409 3.56 -16.49 -26.52
CA SER A 409 2.92 -17.75 -26.90
C SER A 409 1.42 -17.64 -27.18
N ARG A 410 0.72 -16.66 -26.58
CA ARG A 410 -0.70 -16.38 -26.85
C ARG A 410 -0.93 -15.82 -28.23
N LYS A 411 -0.01 -14.98 -28.71
CA LYS A 411 -0.09 -14.39 -30.06
C LYS A 411 -0.01 -15.48 -31.13
N ARG A 412 0.89 -16.47 -31.02
CA ARG A 412 1.01 -17.57 -32.00
C ARG A 412 -0.28 -18.41 -32.18
N LYS A 413 -1.17 -18.45 -31.17
CA LYS A 413 -2.46 -19.16 -31.25
C LYS A 413 -3.62 -18.31 -31.80
N SER A 414 -3.43 -17.02 -32.08
CA SER A 414 -4.46 -16.18 -32.70
C SER A 414 -4.23 -15.94 -34.20
N TRP A 415 -3.13 -16.47 -34.76
CA TRP A 415 -2.81 -16.46 -36.19
C TRP A 415 -2.99 -17.85 -36.84
N LEU A 416 -3.38 -18.84 -36.03
CA LEU A 416 -3.86 -20.16 -36.42
C LEU A 416 -5.33 -20.21 -36.00
#